data_AF-A0A1Q6SU42-F1
#
_entry.id   AF-A0A1Q6SU42-F1
#
_cell.length_a   1.000
_cell.length_b   1.000
_cell.length_c   1.000
_cell.angle_alpha   90.00
_cell.angle_beta   90.00
_cell.angle_gamma   90.00
#
_symmetry.space_group_name_H-M   'P 1'
#
loop_
_entity.id
_entity.type
_entity.pdbx_description
1 polymer ?
#
loop_
_entity_poly.entity_id
_entity_poly.type
_entity_poly.pdbx_seq_one_letter_code
_entity_poly.pdbx_strand_id
1 'polypeptide(L)'
;MTVWIKNFENIIPVDTIVPWIKSDVVIQSLRDFNAIRADDVVIVSKLDKELKKEDYYNYNILEYEECIPKFLLYIKKEFQQNYDYYFLSNALKTAKENNCETIITGSSYGLFGIDSTYLPCNCVNLSLASQDLYYSIRGIKDVMATNKNIQNIVICCGHYFPFSDLSRAQSEAELMRISKVYYRIWNDIHNSFLCPPSNTILPYSKIFDMKNATELYAISQLCKNDYFHKGRTREMYATKE
;
A
#
# COMPACT_ATOMS: atom_id res chain seq x y z
N MET A 1 27.53 -5.44 5.46
CA MET A 1 26.96 -4.33 4.69
C MET A 1 26.24 -3.36 5.60
N THR A 2 26.86 -2.20 5.79
CA THR A 2 26.31 -0.99 6.41
C THR A 2 25.95 0.00 5.29
N VAL A 3 24.85 0.72 5.46
CA VAL A 3 24.48 1.85 4.61
C VAL A 3 24.86 3.14 5.30
N TRP A 4 25.81 3.85 4.71
CA TRP A 4 26.31 5.13 5.18
C TRP A 4 25.54 6.26 4.51
N ILE A 5 25.00 7.21 5.28
CA ILE A 5 24.27 8.36 4.73
C ILE A 5 25.07 9.62 5.02
N LYS A 6 25.50 10.32 3.97
CA LYS A 6 26.11 11.65 4.10
C LYS A 6 25.00 12.70 4.19
N ASN A 7 24.83 13.30 5.37
CA ASN A 7 23.86 14.37 5.57
C ASN A 7 24.24 15.58 4.70
N PHE A 8 23.27 16.09 3.93
CA PHE A 8 23.48 17.26 3.07
C PHE A 8 22.32 18.24 3.22
N GLU A 9 22.61 19.45 3.72
CA GLU A 9 21.77 20.67 3.75
C GLU A 9 20.23 20.46 3.87
N ASN A 10 19.77 19.58 4.77
CA ASN A 10 18.36 19.18 4.93
C ASN A 10 17.69 18.51 3.71
N ILE A 11 18.44 18.21 2.65
CA ILE A 11 17.98 17.48 1.45
C ILE A 11 17.91 15.98 1.75
N ILE A 12 18.88 15.47 2.50
CA ILE A 12 18.95 14.06 2.91
C ILE A 12 19.18 13.97 4.43
N PRO A 13 18.17 14.27 5.27
CA PRO A 13 18.23 13.85 6.66
C PRO A 13 18.19 12.32 6.71
N VAL A 14 19.02 11.69 7.56
CA VAL A 14 18.95 10.23 7.81
C VAL A 14 17.50 9.77 8.04
N ASP A 15 16.73 10.56 8.80
CA ASP A 15 15.35 10.27 9.18
C ASP A 15 14.38 10.13 7.99
N THR A 16 14.66 10.75 6.84
CA THR A 16 13.78 10.64 5.66
C THR A 16 14.00 9.33 4.89
N ILE A 17 15.21 8.77 4.98
CA ILE A 17 15.58 7.53 4.30
C ILE A 17 15.30 6.30 5.16
N VAL A 18 15.48 6.39 6.47
CA VAL A 18 15.32 5.25 7.41
C VAL A 18 14.03 4.44 7.17
N PRO A 19 12.83 5.05 6.97
CA PRO A 19 11.60 4.28 6.76
C PRO A 19 11.59 3.43 5.47
N TRP A 20 12.51 3.70 4.55
CA TRP A 20 12.62 3.05 3.26
C TRP A 20 13.67 1.95 3.23
N ILE A 21 14.48 1.82 4.28
CA ILE A 21 15.53 0.80 4.38
C ILE A 21 14.97 -0.40 5.13
N LYS A 22 15.36 -1.60 4.71
CA LYS A 22 14.95 -2.84 5.38
C LYS A 22 15.49 -2.89 6.81
N SER A 23 14.71 -3.50 7.70
CA SER A 23 15.02 -3.56 9.14
C SER A 23 16.31 -4.33 9.48
N ASP A 24 16.78 -5.20 8.59
CA ASP A 24 18.01 -5.99 8.75
C ASP A 24 19.28 -5.25 8.25
N VAL A 25 19.13 -4.06 7.66
CA VAL A 25 20.24 -3.26 7.15
C VAL A 25 20.67 -2.23 8.21
N VAL A 26 21.96 -2.23 8.53
CA VAL A 26 22.53 -1.27 9.49
C VAL A 26 22.73 0.08 8.80
N ILE A 27 22.24 1.16 9.42
CA ILE A 27 22.34 2.53 8.91
C ILE A 27 23.25 3.35 9.81
N GLN A 28 24.19 4.11 9.24
CA GLN A 28 25.06 5.02 9.99
C GLN A 28 25.24 6.36 9.27
N SER A 29 25.34 7.46 10.02
CA SER A 29 25.74 8.75 9.43
C SER A 29 27.21 8.70 9.01
N LEU A 30 27.50 9.12 7.79
CA LEU A 30 28.86 9.21 7.30
C LEU A 30 29.57 10.43 7.91
N ARG A 31 30.72 10.20 8.55
CA ARG A 31 31.62 11.25 9.06
C ARG A 31 32.97 11.28 8.35
N ASP A 32 33.47 10.10 8.01
CA ASP A 32 34.75 9.90 7.31
C ASP A 32 34.64 8.63 6.45
N PHE A 33 35.21 8.68 5.24
CA PHE A 33 35.25 7.58 4.29
C PHE A 33 36.19 6.44 4.72
N ASN A 34 37.15 6.71 5.62
CA ASN A 34 38.09 5.68 6.11
C ASN A 34 37.41 4.54 6.88
N ALA A 35 36.17 4.74 7.37
CA ALA A 35 35.42 3.73 8.11
C ALA A 35 34.63 2.76 7.19
N ILE A 36 34.58 3.04 5.88
CA ILE A 36 33.72 2.32 4.92
C ILE A 36 34.40 1.04 4.46
N ARG A 37 33.67 -0.07 4.52
CA ARG A 37 34.14 -1.37 4.01
C ARG A 37 33.77 -1.56 2.54
N ALA A 38 34.46 -2.48 1.85
CA ALA A 38 34.22 -2.73 0.44
C ALA A 38 32.80 -3.22 0.11
N ASP A 39 32.12 -3.87 1.05
CA ASP A 39 30.73 -4.34 0.91
C ASP A 39 29.67 -3.31 1.35
N ASP A 40 30.10 -2.17 1.89
CA ASP A 40 29.21 -1.11 2.33
C ASP A 40 28.73 -0.25 1.16
N VAL A 41 27.62 0.46 1.39
CA VAL A 41 27.02 1.37 0.40
C VAL A 41 26.91 2.75 1.01
N VAL A 42 27.18 3.77 0.20
CA VAL A 42 27.17 5.17 0.61
C VAL A 42 26.06 5.89 -0.15
N ILE A 43 25.10 6.47 0.56
CA ILE A 43 24.06 7.32 -0.03
C ILE A 43 24.49 8.78 0.13
N VAL A 44 24.55 9.48 -0.99
CA VAL A 44 24.98 10.87 -1.07
C VAL A 44 24.03 11.70 -1.94
N SER A 45 24.07 13.03 -1.78
CA SER A 45 23.43 13.94 -2.72
C SER A 45 24.35 14.21 -3.89
N LYS A 46 23.80 14.23 -5.10
CA LYS A 46 24.50 14.68 -6.31
C LYS A 46 24.94 16.15 -6.24
N LEU A 47 24.31 16.94 -5.37
CA LEU A 47 24.63 18.35 -5.17
C LEU A 47 25.87 18.55 -4.28
N ASP A 48 26.34 17.48 -3.66
CA ASP A 48 27.52 17.50 -2.81
C ASP A 48 28.81 17.64 -3.64
N LYS A 49 29.36 18.86 -3.66
CA LYS A 49 30.57 19.19 -4.42
C LYS A 49 31.86 18.74 -3.73
N GLU A 50 31.80 18.21 -2.51
CA GLU A 50 32.98 17.73 -1.80
C GLU A 50 33.42 16.34 -2.27
N LEU A 51 32.53 15.60 -2.95
CA LEU A 51 32.82 14.31 -3.52
C LEU A 51 33.76 14.44 -4.72
N LYS A 52 34.86 13.69 -4.68
CA LYS A 52 35.83 13.63 -5.77
C LYS A 52 35.49 12.45 -6.68
N LYS A 53 35.95 12.49 -7.93
CA LYS A 53 35.72 11.39 -8.88
C LYS A 53 36.33 10.08 -8.39
N GLU A 54 37.45 10.17 -7.67
CA GLU A 54 38.13 9.03 -7.06
C GLU A 54 37.24 8.27 -6.08
N ASP A 55 36.34 8.95 -5.36
CA ASP A 55 35.45 8.32 -4.38
C ASP A 55 34.45 7.37 -5.06
N TYR A 56 33.97 7.72 -6.26
CA TYR A 56 33.07 6.87 -7.05
C TYR A 56 33.74 5.60 -7.59
N TYR A 57 35.07 5.59 -7.69
CA TYR A 57 35.82 4.37 -8.06
C TYR A 57 36.12 3.49 -6.85
N ASN A 58 36.25 4.10 -5.66
CA ASN A 58 36.68 3.42 -4.44
C ASN A 58 35.52 2.88 -3.59
N TYR A 59 34.32 3.46 -3.71
CA TYR A 59 33.17 3.13 -2.87
C TYR A 59 31.91 2.85 -3.69
N ASN A 60 31.00 2.04 -3.16
CA ASN A 60 29.68 1.80 -3.75
C ASN A 60 28.76 2.99 -3.43
N ILE A 61 28.78 4.01 -4.28
CA ILE A 61 28.00 5.24 -4.09
C ILE A 61 26.63 5.13 -4.78
N LEU A 62 25.57 5.46 -4.06
CA LEU A 62 24.21 5.67 -4.57
C LEU A 62 23.85 7.15 -4.46
N GLU A 63 23.52 7.75 -5.60
CA GLU A 63 23.01 9.12 -5.63
C GLU A 63 21.51 9.14 -5.32
N TYR A 64 21.14 9.88 -4.28
CA TYR A 64 19.76 10.00 -3.81
C TYR A 64 18.81 10.47 -4.93
N GLU A 65 19.21 11.52 -5.66
CA GLU A 65 18.41 12.13 -6.72
C GLU A 65 18.23 11.22 -7.94
N GLU A 66 19.09 10.21 -8.11
CA GLU A 66 18.96 9.25 -9.20
C GLU A 66 18.12 8.03 -8.82
N CYS A 67 18.17 7.61 -7.55
CA CYS A 67 17.52 6.41 -7.07
C CYS A 67 16.09 6.68 -6.58
N ILE A 68 15.93 7.63 -5.66
CA ILE A 68 14.66 7.82 -4.93
C ILE A 68 13.52 8.29 -5.85
N PRO A 69 13.72 9.22 -6.80
CA PRO A 69 12.65 9.58 -7.74
C PRO A 69 12.19 8.42 -8.61
N LYS A 70 13.10 7.51 -9.01
CA LYS A 70 12.73 6.29 -9.75
C LYS A 70 11.91 5.34 -8.88
N PHE A 71 12.32 5.13 -7.63
CA PHE A 71 11.56 4.32 -6.67
C PHE A 71 10.17 4.90 -6.42
N LEU A 72 10.05 6.21 -6.22
CA LEU A 72 8.78 6.91 -6.11
C LEU A 72 7.87 6.68 -7.32
N LEU A 73 8.42 6.65 -8.53
CA LEU A 73 7.65 6.36 -9.74
C LEU A 73 7.07 4.93 -9.71
N TYR A 74 7.88 3.93 -9.34
CA TYR A 74 7.40 2.55 -9.22
C TYR A 74 6.36 2.39 -8.11
N ILE A 75 6.60 3.01 -6.94
CA ILE A 75 5.66 3.02 -5.81
C ILE A 75 4.30 3.61 -6.22
N LYS A 76 4.32 4.76 -6.91
CA LYS A 76 3.09 5.41 -7.41
C LYS A 76 2.34 4.51 -8.37
N LYS A 77 3.04 3.89 -9.32
CA LYS A 77 2.41 2.98 -10.30
C LYS A 77 1.83 1.74 -9.62
N GLU A 78 2.56 1.12 -8.69
CA GLU A 78 2.11 -0.06 -7.93
C GLU A 78 0.84 0.29 -7.12
N PHE A 79 0.86 1.42 -6.42
CA PHE A 79 -0.29 1.91 -5.68
C PHE A 79 -1.50 2.16 -6.59
N GLN A 80 -1.31 2.78 -7.75
CA GLN A 80 -2.39 3.02 -8.70
C GLN A 80 -2.98 1.72 -9.28
N GLN A 81 -2.13 0.75 -9.61
CA GLN A 81 -2.56 -0.53 -10.18
C GLN A 81 -3.28 -1.44 -9.18
N ASN A 82 -2.97 -1.30 -7.89
CA ASN A 82 -3.49 -2.11 -6.80
C ASN A 82 -4.22 -1.26 -5.75
N TYR A 83 -4.89 -0.18 -6.18
CA TYR A 83 -5.52 0.78 -5.28
C TYR A 83 -6.56 0.13 -4.36
N ASP A 84 -7.45 -0.71 -4.90
CA ASP A 84 -8.49 -1.42 -4.15
C ASP A 84 -7.88 -2.28 -3.01
N TYR A 85 -6.71 -2.89 -3.25
CA TYR A 85 -5.97 -3.65 -2.23
C TYR A 85 -5.48 -2.76 -1.10
N TYR A 86 -4.81 -1.65 -1.43
CA TYR A 86 -4.28 -0.73 -0.42
C TYR A 86 -5.41 -0.04 0.36
N PHE A 87 -6.51 0.29 -0.31
CA PHE A 87 -7.71 0.82 0.33
C PHE A 87 -8.26 -0.18 1.36
N LEU A 88 -8.60 -1.40 0.94
CA LEU A 88 -9.21 -2.39 1.83
C LEU A 88 -8.23 -2.82 2.92
N SER A 89 -6.95 -3.01 2.61
CA SER A 89 -5.93 -3.38 3.60
C SER A 89 -5.79 -2.31 4.70
N ASN A 90 -5.77 -1.03 4.33
CA ASN A 90 -5.71 0.05 5.31
C ASN A 90 -7.02 0.18 6.09
N ALA A 91 -8.17 0.07 5.44
CA ALA A 91 -9.46 0.08 6.11
C ALA A 91 -9.59 -1.07 7.11
N LEU A 92 -9.13 -2.28 6.77
CA LEU A 92 -9.06 -3.41 7.70
C LEU A 92 -8.12 -3.12 8.89
N LYS A 93 -6.94 -2.52 8.65
CA LYS A 93 -6.02 -2.13 9.73
C LYS A 93 -6.72 -1.15 10.70
N THR A 94 -7.38 -0.11 10.19
CA THR A 94 -8.12 0.86 10.99
C THR A 94 -9.31 0.22 11.72
N ALA A 95 -10.09 -0.63 11.05
CA ALA A 95 -11.26 -1.27 11.67
C ALA A 95 -10.87 -2.23 12.82
N LYS A 96 -9.64 -2.79 12.78
CA LYS A 96 -9.09 -3.64 13.83
C LYS A 96 -8.62 -2.86 15.07
N GLU A 97 -8.50 -1.53 14.99
CA GLU A 97 -8.21 -0.69 16.15
C GLU A 97 -9.43 -0.60 17.08
N ASN A 98 -9.19 -0.52 18.40
CA ASN A 98 -10.26 -0.55 19.42
C ASN A 98 -11.19 0.68 19.42
N ASN A 99 -10.96 1.67 18.56
CA ASN A 99 -11.81 2.85 18.42
C ASN A 99 -13.00 2.62 17.48
N CYS A 100 -12.94 1.62 16.58
CA CYS A 100 -14.01 1.34 15.63
C CYS A 100 -15.13 0.53 16.30
N GLU A 101 -16.38 0.96 16.09
CA GLU A 101 -17.58 0.30 16.62
C GLU A 101 -18.53 -0.17 15.50
N THR A 102 -18.38 0.36 14.29
CA THR A 102 -19.26 0.06 13.15
C THR A 102 -18.47 -0.29 11.91
N ILE A 103 -18.75 -1.45 11.33
CA ILE A 103 -18.20 -1.85 10.03
C ILE A 103 -19.28 -1.67 8.97
N ILE A 104 -18.94 -0.97 7.89
CA ILE A 104 -19.75 -0.94 6.66
C ILE A 104 -19.02 -1.82 5.66
N THR A 105 -19.72 -2.72 4.97
CA THR A 105 -19.11 -3.60 3.97
C THR A 105 -20.10 -3.94 2.87
N GLY A 106 -19.62 -4.54 1.78
CA GLY A 106 -20.45 -4.97 0.67
C GLY A 106 -19.94 -4.47 -0.66
N SER A 107 -20.86 -4.37 -1.61
CA SER A 107 -20.58 -4.08 -3.02
C SER A 107 -20.31 -2.60 -3.30
N SER A 108 -20.26 -2.22 -4.58
CA SER A 108 -20.06 -0.84 -5.06
C SER A 108 -21.03 0.18 -4.46
N TYR A 109 -22.24 -0.24 -4.04
CA TYR A 109 -23.20 0.62 -3.36
C TYR A 109 -22.65 1.17 -2.03
N GLY A 110 -21.97 0.35 -1.24
CA GLY A 110 -21.32 0.81 -0.02
C GLY A 110 -20.09 1.65 -0.31
N LEU A 111 -19.28 1.22 -1.29
CA LEU A 111 -18.04 1.89 -1.67
C LEU A 111 -18.28 3.33 -2.13
N PHE A 112 -19.21 3.51 -3.07
CA PHE A 112 -19.47 4.82 -3.65
C PHE A 112 -20.60 5.56 -2.96
N GLY A 113 -21.47 4.88 -2.20
CA GLY A 113 -22.66 5.48 -1.61
C GLY A 113 -22.47 6.04 -0.21
N ILE A 114 -21.48 5.54 0.55
CA ILE A 114 -21.30 5.92 1.96
C ILE A 114 -19.91 6.48 2.21
N ASP A 115 -19.88 7.79 2.46
CA ASP A 115 -18.72 8.50 2.97
C ASP A 115 -18.75 8.46 4.50
N SER A 116 -17.87 7.67 5.10
CA SER A 116 -17.78 7.51 6.56
C SER A 116 -17.40 8.78 7.29
N THR A 117 -16.83 9.78 6.61
CA THR A 117 -16.43 11.06 7.25
C THR A 117 -17.64 11.90 7.69
N TYR A 118 -18.83 11.65 7.13
CA TYR A 118 -20.07 12.31 7.51
C TYR A 118 -20.85 11.55 8.58
N LEU A 119 -20.40 10.35 8.98
CA LEU A 119 -21.09 9.55 9.98
C LEU A 119 -20.61 9.93 11.39
N PRO A 120 -21.52 10.05 12.36
CA PRO A 120 -21.19 10.53 13.71
C PRO A 120 -20.46 9.48 14.56
N CYS A 121 -20.45 8.22 14.14
CA CYS A 121 -19.80 7.11 14.84
C CYS A 121 -18.44 6.76 14.23
N ASN A 122 -17.55 6.18 15.05
CA ASN A 122 -16.30 5.60 14.59
C ASN A 122 -16.58 4.38 13.70
N CYS A 123 -16.75 4.65 12.42
CA CYS A 123 -17.10 3.66 11.42
C CYS A 123 -16.03 3.55 10.35
N VAL A 124 -15.87 2.35 9.82
CA VAL A 124 -14.92 2.08 8.74
C VAL A 124 -15.62 1.34 7.61
N ASN A 125 -15.43 1.83 6.39
CA ASN A 125 -16.00 1.24 5.18
C ASN A 125 -15.00 0.26 4.55
N LEU A 126 -15.38 -1.01 4.49
CA LEU A 126 -14.67 -2.15 3.91
C LEU A 126 -15.31 -2.60 2.58
N SER A 127 -16.14 -1.77 1.96
CA SER A 127 -16.81 -2.11 0.72
C SER A 127 -15.83 -2.01 -0.46
N LEU A 128 -16.02 -2.85 -1.47
CA LEU A 128 -15.30 -2.75 -2.75
C LEU A 128 -16.25 -3.00 -3.91
N ALA A 129 -15.83 -2.57 -5.10
CA ALA A 129 -16.55 -2.88 -6.34
C ALA A 129 -16.59 -4.40 -6.55
N SER A 130 -17.78 -4.90 -6.89
CA SER A 130 -18.06 -6.33 -7.12
C SER A 130 -17.74 -7.27 -5.95
N GLN A 131 -17.48 -6.73 -4.76
CA GLN A 131 -17.34 -7.55 -3.56
C GLN A 131 -18.63 -8.31 -3.32
N ASP A 132 -18.52 -9.61 -3.04
CA ASP A 132 -19.66 -10.48 -2.75
C ASP A 132 -19.86 -10.67 -1.24
N LEU A 133 -20.88 -11.43 -0.88
CA LEU A 133 -21.18 -11.75 0.51
C LEU A 133 -20.04 -12.54 1.17
N TYR A 134 -19.35 -13.43 0.45
CA TYR A 134 -18.26 -14.23 0.99
C TYR A 134 -17.12 -13.34 1.49
N TYR A 135 -16.57 -12.49 0.61
CA TYR A 135 -15.47 -11.61 0.97
C TYR A 135 -15.88 -10.52 1.98
N SER A 136 -17.15 -10.09 1.97
CA SER A 136 -17.68 -9.20 3.01
C SER A 136 -17.65 -9.86 4.39
N ILE A 137 -18.09 -11.12 4.48
CA ILE A 137 -18.04 -11.90 5.72
C ILE A 137 -16.59 -12.17 6.15
N ARG A 138 -15.66 -12.40 5.21
CA ARG A 138 -14.24 -12.53 5.53
C ARG A 138 -13.69 -11.27 6.20
N GLY A 139 -13.99 -10.10 5.66
CA GLY A 139 -13.61 -8.82 6.27
C GLY A 139 -14.20 -8.63 7.67
N ILE A 140 -15.49 -8.91 7.85
CA ILE A 140 -16.15 -8.86 9.16
C ILE A 140 -15.44 -9.77 10.17
N LYS A 141 -15.23 -11.04 9.81
CA LYS A 141 -14.57 -12.03 10.70
C LYS A 141 -13.14 -11.62 11.05
N ASP A 142 -12.40 -11.11 10.08
CA ASP A 142 -11.03 -10.66 10.25
C ASP A 142 -10.93 -9.48 11.23
N VAL A 143 -11.84 -8.50 11.14
CA VAL A 143 -11.90 -7.40 12.11
C VAL A 143 -12.32 -7.88 13.50
N MET A 144 -13.40 -8.66 13.58
CA MET A 144 -13.94 -9.15 14.86
C MET A 144 -13.01 -10.14 15.57
N ALA A 145 -12.02 -10.71 14.88
CA ALA A 145 -11.01 -11.54 15.51
C ALA A 145 -10.23 -10.75 16.57
N THR A 146 -9.91 -9.48 16.29
CA THR A 146 -9.10 -8.62 17.16
C THR A 146 -9.90 -7.51 17.84
N ASN A 147 -10.83 -6.85 17.13
CA ASN A 147 -11.63 -5.77 17.69
C ASN A 147 -12.96 -6.32 18.25
N LYS A 148 -13.12 -6.26 19.57
CA LYS A 148 -14.33 -6.71 20.28
C LYS A 148 -15.37 -5.61 20.51
N ASN A 149 -15.06 -4.37 20.11
CA ASN A 149 -15.93 -3.21 20.28
C ASN A 149 -16.92 -3.02 19.13
N ILE A 150 -16.86 -3.87 18.10
CA ILE A 150 -17.81 -3.84 16.98
C ILE A 150 -19.22 -4.14 17.49
N GLN A 151 -20.10 -3.15 17.39
CA GLN A 151 -21.51 -3.21 17.78
C GLN A 151 -22.44 -3.34 16.56
N ASN A 152 -22.05 -2.72 15.43
CA ASN A 152 -22.88 -2.65 14.24
C ASN A 152 -22.15 -3.15 13.00
N ILE A 153 -22.86 -3.91 12.17
CA ILE A 153 -22.40 -4.34 10.85
C ILE A 153 -23.46 -3.92 9.84
N VAL A 154 -23.08 -3.09 8.88
CA VAL A 154 -23.93 -2.63 7.79
C VAL A 154 -23.48 -3.28 6.50
N ILE A 155 -24.34 -4.08 5.87
CA ILE A 155 -24.04 -4.74 4.60
C ILE A 155 -24.75 -3.99 3.46
N CYS A 156 -23.98 -3.24 2.70
CA CYS A 156 -24.45 -2.44 1.56
C CYS A 156 -24.43 -3.27 0.28
N CYS A 157 -25.61 -3.72 -0.11
CA CYS A 157 -25.75 -4.65 -1.23
C CYS A 157 -26.95 -4.32 -2.11
N GLY A 158 -26.82 -4.67 -3.40
CA GLY A 158 -27.93 -4.71 -4.33
C GLY A 158 -28.68 -6.05 -4.27
N HIS A 159 -29.81 -6.12 -4.95
CA HIS A 159 -30.67 -7.32 -5.00
C HIS A 159 -29.95 -8.59 -5.53
N TYR A 160 -28.89 -8.44 -6.32
CA TYR A 160 -28.10 -9.55 -6.87
C TYR A 160 -27.12 -10.17 -5.86
N PHE A 161 -26.79 -9.47 -4.78
CA PHE A 161 -25.67 -9.82 -3.90
C PHE A 161 -25.76 -11.18 -3.21
N PRO A 162 -26.93 -11.68 -2.77
CA PRO A 162 -27.06 -13.04 -2.23
C PRO A 162 -26.83 -14.14 -3.28
N PHE A 163 -26.92 -13.80 -4.56
CA PHE A 163 -26.84 -14.72 -5.69
C PHE A 163 -25.54 -14.58 -6.50
N SER A 164 -24.64 -13.70 -6.08
CA SER A 164 -23.34 -13.47 -6.71
C SER A 164 -22.23 -14.21 -5.98
N ASP A 165 -21.36 -14.88 -6.72
CA ASP A 165 -20.08 -15.42 -6.25
C ASP A 165 -18.99 -14.89 -7.17
N LEU A 166 -18.15 -13.98 -6.65
CA LEU A 166 -17.09 -13.34 -7.40
C LEU A 166 -16.08 -14.37 -7.92
N SER A 167 -15.87 -15.45 -7.17
CA SER A 167 -14.95 -16.53 -7.55
C SER A 167 -15.44 -17.39 -8.71
N ARG A 168 -16.70 -17.21 -9.10
CA ARG A 168 -17.33 -17.85 -10.26
C ARG A 168 -17.69 -16.85 -11.36
N ALA A 169 -17.19 -15.62 -11.28
CA ALA A 169 -17.37 -14.63 -12.34
C ALA A 169 -16.78 -15.14 -13.66
N GLN A 170 -17.47 -14.87 -14.77
CA GLN A 170 -16.99 -15.25 -16.11
C GLN A 170 -16.02 -14.21 -16.70
N SER A 171 -16.06 -12.97 -16.19
CA SER A 171 -15.16 -11.90 -16.61
C SER A 171 -13.80 -12.06 -15.95
N GLU A 172 -12.74 -12.13 -16.75
CA GLU A 172 -11.36 -12.13 -16.27
C GLU A 172 -11.09 -10.89 -15.39
N ALA A 173 -11.60 -9.71 -15.77
CA ALA A 173 -11.41 -8.49 -15.01
C ALA A 173 -12.00 -8.57 -13.59
N GLU A 174 -13.13 -9.27 -13.43
CA GLU A 174 -13.76 -9.50 -12.13
C GLU A 174 -13.00 -10.56 -11.32
N LEU A 175 -12.60 -11.67 -11.95
CA LEU A 175 -11.75 -12.69 -11.30
C LEU A 175 -10.40 -12.12 -10.86
N MET A 176 -9.82 -11.18 -11.61
CA MET A 176 -8.58 -10.51 -11.24
C MET A 176 -8.67 -9.79 -9.89
N ARG A 177 -9.87 -9.37 -9.43
CA ARG A 177 -10.04 -8.78 -8.09
C ARG A 177 -9.63 -9.74 -6.99
N ILE A 178 -9.84 -11.05 -7.17
CA ILE A 178 -9.42 -12.08 -6.21
C ILE A 178 -7.90 -12.05 -6.09
N SER A 179 -7.20 -12.18 -7.20
CA SER A 179 -5.72 -12.18 -7.21
C SER A 179 -5.12 -10.86 -6.70
N LYS A 180 -5.69 -9.72 -7.12
CA LYS A 180 -5.15 -8.39 -6.85
C LYS A 180 -5.47 -7.88 -5.46
N VAL A 181 -6.55 -8.36 -4.83
CA VAL A 181 -7.04 -7.86 -3.55
C VAL A 181 -7.12 -9.00 -2.54
N TYR A 182 -8.09 -9.89 -2.69
CA TYR A 182 -8.50 -10.80 -1.61
C TYR A 182 -7.48 -11.87 -1.29
N TYR A 183 -6.84 -12.45 -2.31
CA TYR A 183 -5.76 -13.42 -2.13
C TYR A 183 -4.56 -12.79 -1.41
N ARG A 184 -4.24 -11.53 -1.69
CA ARG A 184 -3.15 -10.82 -1.02
C ARG A 184 -3.44 -10.51 0.45
N ILE A 185 -4.71 -10.40 0.84
CA ILE A 185 -5.12 -10.11 2.22
C ILE A 185 -5.30 -11.41 3.02
N TRP A 186 -5.99 -12.40 2.44
CA TRP A 186 -6.43 -13.59 3.18
C TRP A 186 -5.85 -14.91 2.67
N ASN A 187 -5.01 -14.88 1.63
CA ASN A 187 -4.45 -16.08 0.97
C ASN A 187 -5.54 -17.09 0.58
N ASP A 188 -6.65 -16.58 0.05
CA ASP A 188 -7.86 -17.36 -0.21
C ASP A 188 -8.49 -16.96 -1.56
N ILE A 189 -8.80 -17.97 -2.37
CA ILE A 189 -9.38 -17.85 -3.71
C ILE A 189 -10.86 -18.27 -3.77
N HIS A 190 -11.45 -18.68 -2.64
CA HIS A 190 -12.81 -19.21 -2.54
C HIS A 190 -13.04 -20.37 -3.52
N ASN A 191 -14.06 -20.31 -4.39
CA ASN A 191 -14.37 -21.36 -5.37
C ASN A 191 -13.69 -21.14 -6.74
N SER A 192 -12.71 -20.23 -6.81
CA SER A 192 -12.06 -19.93 -8.08
C SER A 192 -11.15 -21.07 -8.52
N PHE A 193 -11.39 -21.59 -9.72
CA PHE A 193 -10.52 -22.60 -10.34
C PHE A 193 -9.27 -21.98 -10.98
N LEU A 194 -9.34 -20.70 -11.35
CA LEU A 194 -8.31 -19.96 -12.04
C LEU A 194 -8.12 -18.62 -11.34
N CYS A 195 -6.99 -18.46 -10.65
CA CYS A 195 -6.57 -17.19 -10.07
C CYS A 195 -5.52 -16.57 -10.99
N PRO A 196 -5.83 -15.49 -11.73
CA PRO A 196 -4.84 -14.81 -12.55
C PRO A 196 -3.64 -14.38 -11.70
N PRO A 197 -2.40 -14.38 -12.23
CA PRO A 197 -1.26 -13.93 -11.45
C PRO A 197 -1.37 -12.43 -11.13
N SER A 198 -1.17 -12.07 -9.86
CA SER A 198 -0.96 -10.67 -9.48
C SER A 198 0.50 -10.31 -9.71
N ASN A 199 0.78 -9.45 -10.69
CA ASN A 199 2.14 -8.96 -10.91
C ASN A 199 2.37 -7.71 -10.04
N THR A 200 3.42 -7.75 -9.20
CA THR A 200 3.97 -6.52 -8.63
C THR A 200 4.99 -5.93 -9.59
N ILE A 201 4.99 -4.61 -9.70
CA ILE A 201 5.97 -3.88 -10.51
C ILE A 201 7.06 -3.24 -9.65
N LEU A 202 7.08 -3.54 -8.34
CA LEU A 202 8.08 -3.02 -7.44
C LEU A 202 9.45 -3.63 -7.76
N PRO A 203 10.51 -2.81 -7.89
CA PRO A 203 11.85 -3.31 -8.11
C PRO A 203 12.33 -4.07 -6.87
N TYR A 204 13.05 -5.17 -7.09
CA TYR A 204 13.77 -5.82 -5.99
C TYR A 204 14.97 -4.96 -5.58
N SER A 205 15.14 -4.74 -4.29
CA SER A 205 16.32 -4.12 -3.71
C SER A 205 16.81 -4.92 -2.52
N LYS A 206 18.13 -5.00 -2.35
CA LYS A 206 18.75 -5.57 -1.14
C LYS A 206 18.70 -4.60 0.04
N ILE A 207 18.65 -3.30 -0.24
CA ILE A 207 18.76 -2.22 0.76
C ILE A 207 17.37 -1.65 1.08
N PHE A 208 16.61 -1.32 0.04
CA PHE A 208 15.35 -0.61 0.20
C PHE A 208 14.18 -1.58 0.37
N ASP A 209 13.34 -1.30 1.36
CA ASP A 209 12.04 -1.95 1.54
C ASP A 209 10.97 -1.25 0.70
N MET A 210 10.91 -1.65 -0.56
CA MET A 210 9.95 -1.11 -1.51
C MET A 210 8.50 -1.40 -1.12
N LYS A 211 8.25 -2.50 -0.39
CA LYS A 211 6.90 -2.86 0.06
C LYS A 211 6.47 -1.92 1.18
N ASN A 212 7.29 -1.77 2.23
CA ASN A 212 7.00 -0.86 3.33
C ASN A 212 6.87 0.59 2.84
N ALA A 213 7.78 1.05 1.96
CA ALA A 213 7.68 2.37 1.36
C ALA A 213 6.35 2.57 0.60
N THR A 214 5.86 1.53 -0.08
CA THR A 214 4.54 1.59 -0.74
C THR A 214 3.39 1.61 0.25
N GLU A 215 3.45 0.86 1.35
CA GLU A 215 2.44 0.89 2.41
C GLU A 215 2.36 2.28 3.07
N LEU A 216 3.50 2.89 3.40
CA LEU A 216 3.57 4.26 3.93
C LEU A 216 3.02 5.29 2.93
N TYR A 217 3.39 5.16 1.66
CA TYR A 217 2.84 6.00 0.61
C TYR A 217 1.31 5.85 0.52
N ALA A 218 0.80 4.62 0.51
CA ALA A 218 -0.63 4.32 0.43
C ALA A 218 -1.41 4.93 1.61
N ILE A 219 -0.92 4.77 2.85
CA ILE A 219 -1.52 5.41 4.04
C ILE A 219 -1.58 6.93 3.84
N SER A 220 -0.47 7.55 3.45
CA SER A 220 -0.40 9.00 3.24
C SER A 220 -1.36 9.50 2.16
N GLN A 221 -1.58 8.70 1.11
CA GLN A 221 -2.47 9.05 0.02
C GLN A 221 -3.93 8.83 0.41
N LEU A 222 -4.27 7.73 1.08
CA LEU A 222 -5.65 7.41 1.42
C LEU A 222 -6.21 8.34 2.51
N CYS A 223 -5.38 8.84 3.42
CA CYS A 223 -5.78 9.94 4.32
C CYS A 223 -6.17 11.23 3.58
N LYS A 224 -5.71 11.40 2.33
CA LYS A 224 -5.95 12.61 1.51
C LYS A 224 -6.93 12.38 0.36
N ASN A 225 -6.95 11.16 -0.19
CA ASN A 225 -7.49 10.79 -1.50
C ASN A 225 -8.21 9.43 -1.44
N ASP A 226 -9.26 9.35 -0.63
CA ASP A 226 -10.29 8.29 -0.63
C ASP A 226 -11.07 8.27 -1.98
N TYR A 227 -11.89 7.24 -2.24
CA TYR A 227 -12.93 7.21 -3.28
C TYR A 227 -13.89 8.42 -3.28
N PHE A 228 -14.04 9.17 -2.18
CA PHE A 228 -14.84 10.40 -2.11
C PHE A 228 -14.06 11.69 -2.41
N HIS A 229 -12.77 11.61 -2.75
CA HIS A 229 -11.94 12.79 -2.98
C HIS A 229 -12.18 13.46 -4.35
N LYS A 230 -12.17 14.81 -4.37
CA LYS A 230 -12.44 15.65 -5.56
C LYS A 230 -11.51 15.40 -6.76
N GLY A 231 -10.28 14.93 -6.51
CA GLY A 231 -9.26 14.65 -7.53
C GLY A 231 -9.40 13.27 -8.21
N ARG A 232 -10.35 12.44 -7.80
CA ARG A 232 -10.71 11.18 -8.47
C ARG A 232 -12.24 11.09 -8.54
N THR A 233 -12.83 11.57 -9.63
CA THR A 233 -14.28 11.58 -9.78
C THR A 233 -14.83 10.16 -9.88
N ARG A 234 -16.09 9.95 -9.47
CA ARG A 234 -16.78 8.66 -9.61
C ARG A 234 -16.78 8.14 -11.06
N GLU A 235 -16.74 9.04 -12.05
CA GLU A 235 -16.66 8.68 -13.48
C GLU A 235 -15.35 7.99 -13.85
N MET A 236 -14.27 8.20 -13.09
CA MET A 236 -12.99 7.51 -13.32
C MET A 236 -13.03 6.03 -12.91
N TYR A 237 -14.03 5.63 -12.11
CA TYR A 237 -14.24 4.25 -11.63
C TYR A 237 -15.41 3.55 -12.30
N ALA A 238 -16.30 4.29 -12.97
CA ALA A 238 -17.28 3.70 -13.86
C ALA A 238 -16.51 3.06 -15.02
N THR A 239 -16.70 1.75 -15.23
CA THR A 239 -16.29 1.10 -16.46
C THR A 239 -16.83 1.93 -17.61
N LYS A 240 -15.96 2.59 -18.38
CA LYS A 240 -16.36 3.11 -19.68
C LYS A 240 -16.79 1.88 -20.48
N GLU A 241 -18.08 1.78 -20.76
CA GLU A 241 -18.61 0.82 -21.73
C GLU A 241 -17.91 0.98 -23.08
#